data_AF-A0A4U9VQD0-F1
#
_entry.id   AF-A0A4U9VQD0-F1
#
_cell.length_a   1.000
_cell.length_b   1.000
_cell.length_c   1.000
_cell.angle_alpha   90.00
_cell.angle_beta   90.00
_cell.angle_gamma   90.00
#
_symmetry.space_group_name_H-M   'P 1'
#
loop_
_entity.id
_entity.type
_entity.pdbx_description
1 polymer ?
#
loop_
_entity_poly.entity_id
_entity_poly.type
_entity_poly.pdbx_seq_one_letter_code
_entity_poly.pdbx_strand_id
1 'polypeptide(L)'
;MLKSTQSEASLPPVGAKKPPFGLKTVNLQVFVMLAAIAVIMLFFTFTTEGAYLSARNISNLLRQTAITGILAVGMVFVIISAEIDLSVGSMMGLLGGVAAIFDVWFGWPLAVDHCGHAVGGAVTGGVEWLVGSLS
;
A
#
# COMPACT_ATOMS: atom_id res chain seq x y z
N MET A 1 -46.61 1.17 33.83
CA MET A 1 -46.86 -0.09 34.54
C MET A 1 -45.51 -0.61 35.02
N LEU A 2 -45.21 -0.34 36.29
CA LEU A 2 -43.97 -0.70 36.98
C LEU A 2 -43.97 -2.21 37.24
N LYS A 3 -42.94 -2.94 36.80
CA LYS A 3 -42.60 -4.24 37.37
C LYS A 3 -41.25 -4.12 38.06
N SER A 4 -41.32 -3.62 39.29
CA SER A 4 -40.34 -3.86 40.33
C SER A 4 -40.39 -5.33 40.71
N THR A 5 -39.40 -6.14 40.34
CA THR A 5 -39.02 -7.32 41.12
C THR A 5 -37.53 -7.58 40.90
N GLN A 6 -36.74 -6.95 41.75
CA GLN A 6 -35.45 -7.44 42.17
C GLN A 6 -35.69 -8.82 42.83
N SER A 7 -35.23 -9.92 42.22
CA SER A 7 -35.00 -11.18 42.90
C SER A 7 -34.16 -12.12 42.04
N GLU A 8 -32.90 -11.75 41.83
CA GLU A 8 -31.83 -12.74 41.62
C GLU A 8 -30.68 -12.32 42.54
N ALA A 9 -30.93 -12.52 43.84
CA ALA A 9 -29.90 -12.52 44.83
C ALA A 9 -29.19 -13.88 44.82
N SER A 10 -27.86 -13.80 44.79
CA SER A 10 -26.89 -14.80 45.22
C SER A 10 -26.78 -16.11 44.44
N LEU A 11 -25.85 -16.11 43.49
CA LEU A 11 -24.87 -17.20 43.46
C LEU A 11 -23.53 -16.62 43.92
N PRO A 12 -22.81 -17.27 44.85
CA PRO A 12 -21.50 -16.81 45.26
C PRO A 12 -20.58 -16.74 44.03
N PRO A 13 -19.58 -15.85 44.01
CA PRO A 13 -18.52 -15.94 43.02
C PRO A 13 -17.86 -17.31 43.19
N VAL A 14 -18.21 -18.27 42.34
CA VAL A 14 -17.48 -19.53 42.24
C VAL A 14 -16.05 -19.11 41.98
N GLY A 15 -15.19 -19.40 42.96
CA GLY A 15 -13.79 -19.02 42.96
C GLY A 15 -13.09 -19.54 41.72
N ALA A 16 -13.11 -18.74 40.66
CA ALA A 16 -12.28 -18.94 39.49
C ALA A 16 -10.87 -18.55 39.92
N LYS A 17 -10.18 -19.50 40.53
CA LYS A 17 -8.76 -19.42 40.84
C LYS A 17 -8.05 -19.11 39.53
N LYS A 18 -7.67 -17.84 39.33
CA LYS A 18 -6.94 -17.38 38.15
C LYS A 18 -5.69 -18.25 38.04
N PRO A 19 -5.46 -18.95 36.90
CA PRO A 19 -4.29 -19.80 36.79
C PRO A 19 -3.03 -18.96 37.07
N PRO A 20 -2.13 -19.40 37.98
CA PRO A 20 -1.01 -18.58 38.46
C PRO A 20 0.11 -18.40 37.44
N PHE A 21 -0.07 -18.87 36.21
CA PHE A 21 0.89 -18.69 35.12
C PHE A 21 0.19 -18.04 33.94
N GLY A 22 0.19 -16.70 33.94
CA GLY A 22 0.05 -15.92 32.72
C GLY A 22 1.28 -16.16 31.86
N LEU A 23 1.22 -17.19 31.02
CA LEU A 23 2.12 -17.30 29.88
C LEU A 23 1.95 -16.02 29.07
N LYS A 24 2.97 -15.16 29.06
CA LYS A 24 3.01 -14.03 28.13
C LYS A 24 2.88 -14.63 26.74
N THR A 25 1.75 -14.41 26.08
CA THR A 25 1.56 -14.78 24.68
C THR A 25 2.49 -13.90 23.88
N VAL A 26 3.74 -14.33 23.73
CA VAL A 26 4.63 -13.79 22.71
C VAL A 26 3.88 -13.93 21.39
N ASN A 27 3.74 -12.83 20.66
CA ASN A 27 3.06 -12.86 19.38
C ASN A 27 3.95 -13.61 18.39
N LEU A 28 3.79 -14.93 18.37
CA LEU A 28 4.61 -15.85 17.58
C LEU A 28 4.54 -15.48 16.10
N GLN A 29 3.40 -14.94 15.64
CA GLN A 29 3.23 -14.45 14.28
C GLN A 29 4.15 -13.26 13.97
N VAL A 30 4.29 -12.28 14.87
CA VAL A 30 5.24 -11.18 14.69
C VAL A 30 6.67 -11.69 14.69
N PHE A 31 7.00 -12.63 15.57
CA PHE A 31 8.35 -13.23 15.62
C PHE A 31 8.67 -13.99 14.32
N VAL A 32 7.74 -14.79 13.81
CA VAL A 32 7.88 -15.51 12.54
C VAL A 32 8.00 -14.55 11.36
N MET A 33 7.22 -13.46 11.33
CA MET A 33 7.32 -12.43 10.29
C MET A 33 8.69 -11.74 10.30
N LEU A 34 9.19 -11.34 11.46
CA LEU A 34 10.51 -10.73 11.60
C LEU A 34 11.63 -11.72 11.22
N ALA A 35 11.50 -12.98 11.63
CA ALA A 35 12.44 -14.03 11.24
C ALA A 35 12.43 -14.26 9.72
N ALA A 36 11.26 -14.29 9.07
CA ALA A 36 11.15 -14.41 7.63
C ALA A 36 11.82 -13.25 6.89
N ILE A 37 11.60 -12.01 7.33
CA ILE A 37 12.26 -10.82 6.78
C ILE A 37 13.78 -10.92 6.93
N ALA A 38 14.28 -11.31 8.10
CA ALA A 38 15.71 -11.48 8.35
C ALA A 38 16.34 -12.54 7.44
N VAL A 39 15.68 -13.69 7.27
CA VAL A 39 16.16 -14.77 6.38
C VAL A 39 16.23 -14.29 4.94
N ILE A 40 15.19 -13.61 4.45
CA ILE A 40 15.16 -13.07 3.09
C ILE A 40 16.27 -12.02 2.90
N MET A 41 16.46 -11.12 3.85
CA MET A 41 17.54 -10.12 3.80
C MET A 41 18.91 -10.79 3.76
N LEU A 42 19.17 -11.80 4.58
CA LEU A 42 20.42 -12.55 4.54
C LEU A 42 20.63 -13.21 3.18
N PHE A 43 19.62 -13.93 2.69
CA PHE A 43 19.67 -14.63 1.41
C PHE A 43 20.06 -13.68 0.27
N PHE A 44 19.36 -12.57 0.10
CA PHE A 44 19.67 -11.59 -0.94
C PHE A 44 21.01 -10.90 -0.72
N THR A 45 21.42 -10.66 0.53
CA THR A 45 22.74 -10.07 0.82
C THR A 45 23.87 -11.02 0.39
N PHE A 46 23.77 -12.31 0.68
CA PHE A 46 24.78 -13.29 0.26
C PHE A 46 24.77 -13.55 -1.24
N THR A 47 23.60 -13.69 -1.86
CA THR A 47 23.51 -13.93 -3.32
C THR A 47 23.99 -12.75 -4.15
N THR A 48 23.89 -11.53 -3.62
CA THR A 48 24.29 -10.29 -4.33
C THR A 48 25.66 -9.77 -3.91
N GLU A 49 26.45 -10.56 -3.16
CA GLU A 49 27.78 -10.14 -2.65
C GLU A 49 27.74 -8.81 -1.88
N GLY A 50 26.64 -8.57 -1.15
CA GLY A 50 26.43 -7.34 -0.38
C GLY A 50 25.87 -6.15 -1.17
N ALA A 51 25.66 -6.27 -2.50
CA ALA A 51 25.11 -5.19 -3.30
C ALA A 51 23.68 -4.78 -2.88
N TYR A 52 22.88 -5.73 -2.41
CA TYR A 52 21.53 -5.51 -1.88
C TYR A 52 21.50 -4.48 -0.72
N LEU A 53 22.43 -4.58 0.23
CA LEU A 53 22.53 -3.64 1.37
C LEU A 53 23.53 -2.49 1.11
N SER A 54 24.01 -2.34 -0.11
CA SER A 54 24.93 -1.25 -0.45
C SER A 54 24.29 0.12 -0.18
N ALA A 55 25.11 1.08 0.26
CA ALA A 55 24.67 2.47 0.50
C ALA A 55 23.99 3.08 -0.73
N ARG A 56 24.40 2.67 -1.94
CA ARG A 56 23.81 3.11 -3.20
C ARG A 56 22.42 2.50 -3.40
N ASN A 57 22.26 1.21 -3.22
CA ASN A 57 20.96 0.54 -3.39
C ASN A 57 19.94 1.05 -2.36
N ILE A 58 20.32 1.13 -1.08
CA ILE A 58 19.41 1.64 -0.04
C ILE A 58 19.06 3.11 -0.27
N SER A 59 20.03 3.95 -0.66
CA SER A 59 19.74 5.36 -0.96
C SER A 59 18.85 5.51 -2.18
N ASN A 60 18.99 4.63 -3.20
CA ASN A 60 18.13 4.64 -4.37
C ASN A 60 16.70 4.19 -4.03
N LEU A 61 16.57 3.12 -3.24
CA LEU A 61 15.28 2.62 -2.77
C LEU A 61 14.55 3.65 -1.91
N LEU A 62 15.26 4.29 -0.98
CA LEU A 62 14.70 5.35 -0.15
C LEU A 62 14.33 6.58 -0.98
N ARG A 63 15.15 6.98 -1.96
CA ARG A 63 14.81 8.07 -2.89
C ARG A 63 13.56 7.74 -3.70
N GLN A 64 13.47 6.54 -4.27
CA GLN A 64 12.30 6.11 -5.06
C GLN A 64 11.04 6.11 -4.19
N THR A 65 11.12 5.54 -2.98
CA THR A 65 10.00 5.52 -2.03
C THR A 65 9.59 6.92 -1.59
N ALA A 66 10.56 7.81 -1.34
CA ALA A 66 10.29 9.20 -0.96
C ALA A 66 9.63 10.00 -2.09
N ILE A 67 10.08 9.84 -3.34
CA ILE A 67 9.47 10.51 -4.50
C ILE A 67 8.02 10.07 -4.64
N THR A 68 7.74 8.77 -4.65
CA THR A 68 6.37 8.25 -4.73
C THR A 68 5.53 8.68 -3.53
N GLY A 69 6.10 8.71 -2.32
CA GLY A 69 5.42 9.17 -1.11
C GLY A 69 5.01 10.64 -1.17
N ILE A 70 5.89 11.52 -1.65
CA ILE A 70 5.58 12.95 -1.84
C ILE A 70 4.48 13.13 -2.88
N LEU A 71 4.54 12.39 -4.00
CA LEU A 71 3.49 12.41 -5.02
C LEU A 71 2.15 11.94 -4.45
N ALA A 72 2.14 10.85 -3.67
CA ALA A 72 0.93 10.33 -3.03
C ALA A 72 0.31 11.36 -2.07
N VAL A 73 1.13 12.03 -1.25
CA VAL A 73 0.66 13.10 -0.36
C VAL A 73 0.12 14.29 -1.16
N GLY A 74 0.75 14.64 -2.29
CA GLY A 74 0.25 15.65 -3.21
C GLY A 74 -1.14 15.32 -3.76
N MET A 75 -1.36 14.06 -4.15
CA MET A 75 -2.67 13.58 -4.60
C MET A 75 -3.72 13.61 -3.48
N VAL A 76 -3.35 13.32 -2.23
CA VAL A 76 -4.26 13.45 -1.08
C VAL A 76 -4.72 14.91 -0.89
N PHE A 77 -3.82 15.89 -1.06
CA PHE A 77 -4.18 17.30 -0.97
C PHE A 77 -5.14 17.73 -2.10
N VAL A 78 -4.93 17.23 -3.32
CA VAL A 78 -5.82 17.48 -4.47
C VAL A 78 -7.22 16.92 -4.24
N ILE A 79 -7.34 15.70 -3.69
CA ILE A 79 -8.63 15.06 -3.37
C ILE A 79 -9.41 15.88 -2.34
N ILE A 80 -8.73 16.44 -1.34
CA ILE A 80 -9.38 17.24 -0.28
C ILE A 80 -9.87 18.60 -0.81
N SER A 81 -9.16 19.19 -1.76
CA SER A 81 -9.52 20.49 -2.35
C SER A 81 -10.72 20.44 -3.31
N ALA A 82 -11.20 19.25 -3.69
CA ALA A 82 -12.47 19.00 -4.39
C ALA A 82 -12.77 19.87 -5.64
N GLU A 83 -11.74 20.46 -6.26
CA GLU A 83 -11.90 21.41 -7.37
C GLU A 83 -11.54 20.80 -8.74
N ILE A 84 -10.85 19.65 -8.76
CA ILE A 84 -10.62 18.84 -9.96
C ILE A 84 -11.03 17.40 -9.63
N ASP A 85 -12.11 16.96 -10.24
CA ASP A 85 -12.72 15.66 -10.06
C ASP A 85 -11.68 14.53 -10.09
N LEU A 86 -11.83 13.57 -9.20
CA LEU A 86 -10.96 12.40 -8.98
C LEU A 86 -10.81 11.51 -10.24
N SER A 87 -11.52 11.87 -11.33
CA SER A 87 -11.55 11.21 -12.63
C SER A 87 -10.18 11.12 -13.31
N VAL A 88 -9.28 12.11 -13.16
CA VAL A 88 -7.92 12.08 -13.74
C VAL A 88 -7.11 10.91 -13.19
N GLY A 89 -7.23 10.65 -11.88
CA GLY A 89 -6.56 9.52 -11.22
C GLY A 89 -7.07 8.16 -11.73
N SER A 90 -8.38 8.06 -12.01
CA SER A 90 -8.98 6.84 -12.57
C SER A 90 -8.61 6.61 -14.03
N MET A 91 -8.49 7.68 -14.84
CA MET A 91 -8.05 7.59 -16.25
C MET A 91 -6.57 7.21 -16.34
N MET A 92 -5.70 7.81 -15.55
CA MET A 92 -4.29 7.42 -15.50
C MET A 92 -4.11 5.97 -15.01
N GLY A 93 -4.91 5.53 -14.04
CA GLY A 93 -4.96 4.13 -13.61
C GLY A 93 -5.43 3.18 -14.70
N LEU A 94 -6.47 3.55 -15.46
CA LEU A 94 -6.98 2.77 -16.58
C LEU A 94 -5.93 2.64 -17.70
N LEU A 95 -5.30 3.74 -18.11
CA LEU A 95 -4.25 3.75 -19.14
C LEU A 95 -3.05 2.89 -18.72
N GLY A 96 -2.62 3.00 -17.45
CA GLY A 96 -1.55 2.14 -16.91
C GLY A 96 -1.94 0.66 -16.85
N GLY A 97 -3.21 0.34 -16.55
CA GLY A 97 -3.71 -1.03 -16.55
C GLY A 97 -3.78 -1.63 -17.96
N VAL A 98 -4.24 -0.85 -18.94
CA VAL A 98 -4.21 -1.23 -20.36
C VAL A 98 -2.77 -1.46 -20.81
N ALA A 99 -1.82 -0.62 -20.38
CA ALA A 99 -0.40 -0.82 -20.61
C ALA A 99 0.11 -2.16 -20.13
N ALA A 100 -0.16 -2.46 -18.86
CA ALA A 100 0.28 -3.71 -18.27
C ALA A 100 -0.32 -4.93 -18.98
N ILE A 101 -1.53 -4.80 -19.52
CA ILE A 101 -2.16 -5.88 -20.30
C ILE A 101 -1.45 -6.05 -21.65
N PHE A 102 -1.13 -4.97 -22.36
CA PHE A 102 -0.38 -5.03 -23.62
C PHE A 102 1.03 -5.60 -23.43
N ASP A 103 1.71 -5.20 -22.36
CA ASP A 103 3.04 -5.71 -22.00
C ASP A 103 2.99 -7.21 -21.69
N VAL A 104 2.09 -7.64 -20.79
CA VAL A 104 2.06 -9.02 -20.27
C VAL A 104 1.43 -10.01 -21.24
N TRP A 105 0.35 -9.63 -21.92
CA TRP A 105 -0.44 -10.57 -22.75
C TRP A 105 -0.05 -10.54 -24.23
N PHE A 106 0.39 -9.39 -24.75
CA PHE A 106 0.75 -9.25 -26.16
C PHE A 106 2.27 -9.29 -26.39
N GLY A 107 3.07 -9.28 -25.30
CA GLY A 107 4.52 -9.47 -25.36
C GLY A 107 5.22 -8.43 -26.23
N TRP A 108 4.65 -7.22 -26.31
CA TRP A 108 5.19 -6.17 -27.15
C TRP A 108 6.61 -5.79 -26.66
N PRO A 109 7.54 -5.47 -27.58
CA PRO A 109 8.84 -4.95 -27.17
C PRO A 109 8.64 -3.74 -26.27
N LEU A 110 9.23 -3.75 -25.07
CA LEU A 110 9.05 -2.71 -24.05
C LEU A 110 9.15 -1.29 -24.60
N ALA A 111 10.03 -1.06 -25.59
CA ALA A 111 10.19 0.24 -26.25
C ALA A 111 8.95 0.71 -27.03
N VAL A 112 8.23 -0.21 -27.69
CA VAL A 112 7.00 0.11 -28.42
C VAL A 112 5.88 0.42 -27.45
N ASP A 113 5.79 -0.35 -26.37
CA ASP A 113 4.72 -0.19 -25.38
C ASP A 113 4.91 1.08 -24.54
N HIS A 114 6.13 1.38 -24.09
CA HIS A 114 6.43 2.64 -23.40
C HIS A 114 6.24 3.87 -24.30
N CYS A 115 6.57 3.78 -25.59
CA CYS A 115 6.30 4.86 -26.55
C CYS A 115 4.79 5.03 -26.80
N GLY A 116 4.04 3.94 -26.92
CA GLY A 116 2.57 3.98 -27.07
C GLY A 116 1.88 4.64 -25.88
N HIS A 117 2.30 4.31 -24.66
CA HIS A 117 1.78 4.91 -23.43
C HIS A 117 2.20 6.37 -23.24
N ALA A 118 3.42 6.74 -23.62
CA ALA A 118 3.86 8.13 -23.59
C ALA A 118 3.03 9.01 -24.55
N VAL A 119 2.72 8.50 -25.75
CA VAL A 119 1.87 9.20 -26.73
C VAL A 119 0.43 9.26 -26.24
N GLY A 120 -0.12 8.16 -25.72
CA GLY A 120 -1.47 8.12 -25.15
C GLY A 120 -1.65 9.09 -23.97
N GLY A 121 -0.67 9.12 -23.05
CA GLY A 121 -0.65 10.03 -21.91
C GLY A 121 -0.54 11.51 -22.30
N ALA A 122 0.19 11.83 -23.37
CA ALA A 122 0.27 13.20 -23.89
C ALA A 122 -1.06 13.67 -24.50
N VAL A 123 -1.80 12.77 -25.14
CA VAL A 123 -3.12 13.08 -25.72
C VAL A 123 -4.15 13.32 -24.60
N THR A 124 -4.22 12.43 -23.60
CA THR A 124 -5.16 12.61 -22.48
C THR A 124 -4.81 13.81 -21.60
N GLY A 125 -3.52 14.05 -21.33
CA GLY A 125 -3.08 15.26 -20.61
C GLY A 125 -3.40 16.55 -21.37
N GLY A 126 -3.34 16.54 -22.71
CA GLY A 126 -3.75 17.67 -23.54
C GLY A 126 -5.26 17.93 -23.53
N VAL A 127 -6.07 16.87 -23.43
CA VAL A 127 -7.54 16.98 -23.31
C VAL A 127 -7.93 17.59 -21.96
N GLU A 128 -7.32 17.14 -20.87
CA GLU A 128 -7.58 17.69 -19.53
C GLU A 128 -7.11 19.16 -19.40
N TRP A 129 -5.98 19.51 -20.02
CA TRP A 129 -5.49 20.90 -20.07
C TRP A 129 -6.43 21.82 -20.85
N LEU A 130 -6.98 21.36 -21.99
CA LEU A 130 -7.96 22.11 -22.77
C LEU A 130 -9.27 22.31 -22.00
N VAL A 131 -9.76 21.28 -21.32
CA VAL A 131 -10.97 21.36 -20.48
C VAL A 131 -10.76 22.35 -19.32
N GLY A 132 -9.62 22.30 -18.64
CA GLY A 132 -9.28 23.25 -17.56
C GLY A 132 -9.00 24.68 -18.04
N SER A 133 -8.70 24.89 -19.32
CA SER A 133 -8.51 26.24 -19.91
C SER A 133 -9.83 26.93 -20.31
N LEU A 134 -10.93 26.18 -20.33
CA LEU A 134 -12.27 26.62 -20.76
C LEU A 134 -13.27 26.77 -19.58
N SER A 135 -12.87 26.41 -18.36
CA SER A 135 -13.59 26.60 -17.10
C SER A 135 -13.01 27.75 -16.29
#